data_AF-A0A0Q4MI68-F1
#
_entry.id   AF-A0A0Q4MI68-F1
#
_cell.length_a   1.000
_cell.length_b   1.000
_cell.length_c   1.000
_cell.angle_alpha   90.00
_cell.angle_beta   90.00
_cell.angle_gamma   90.00
#
_symmetry.space_group_name_H-M   'P 1'
#
loop_
_entity.id
_entity.type
_entity.pdbx_description
1 polymer ?
#
loop_
_entity_poly.entity_id
_entity_poly.type
_entity_poly.pdbx_seq_one_letter_code
_entity_poly.pdbx_strand_id
1 'polypeptide(L)'
;MLFSIGVETPENSDSAWGIIVPALSAYDYGCVSAADTHEEIAAMAREAILLIVEEMLLSGNYSVEQIEDGGVVRYAQDEEYADYDRWFVIEVDLSAFSGKPQRINISLPDTLLGRIDRRVSDQPGVYRDRSHFLATAARRELLEQ
;
A
#
# COMPACT_ATOMS: atom_id res chain seq x y z
N MET A 1 -3.48 0.59 -4.27
CA MET A 1 -3.40 1.10 -2.88
C MET A 1 -3.17 2.60 -2.95
N LEU A 2 -3.75 3.35 -2.02
CA LEU A 2 -3.55 4.80 -1.94
C LEU A 2 -2.38 5.10 -1.00
N PHE A 3 -1.49 5.99 -1.41
CA PHE A 3 -0.37 6.47 -0.63
C PHE A 3 -0.42 8.00 -0.52
N SER A 4 -0.23 8.50 0.69
CA SER A 4 -0.02 9.91 0.97
C SER A 4 1.45 10.23 0.71
N ILE A 5 1.70 11.28 -0.07
CA ILE A 5 3.05 11.76 -0.35
C ILE A 5 3.20 13.22 0.09
N GLY A 6 4.31 13.51 0.75
CA GLY A 6 4.75 14.86 1.07
C GLY A 6 5.71 15.34 -0.01
N VAL A 7 5.62 16.62 -0.37
CA VAL A 7 6.45 17.26 -1.37
C VAL A 7 7.04 18.53 -0.79
N GLU A 8 8.35 18.69 -0.97
CA GLU A 8 9.11 19.88 -0.64
C GLU A 8 9.34 20.69 -1.92
N THR A 9 8.85 21.93 -1.95
CA THR A 9 9.03 22.83 -3.09
C THR A 9 10.50 23.28 -3.20
N PRO A 10 11.11 23.28 -4.40
CA PRO A 10 12.46 23.78 -4.62
C PRO A 10 12.67 25.21 -4.11
N GLU A 11 13.80 25.47 -3.46
CA GLU A 11 14.19 26.83 -3.04
C GLU A 11 14.55 27.72 -4.25
N ASN A 12 15.11 27.14 -5.30
CA ASN A 12 15.56 27.83 -6.51
C ASN A 12 15.55 26.90 -7.76
N SER A 13 15.98 27.42 -8.91
CA SER A 13 15.99 26.70 -10.19
C SER A 13 16.97 25.53 -10.27
N ASP A 14 17.93 25.45 -9.35
CA ASP A 14 18.98 24.43 -9.33
C ASP A 14 18.68 23.32 -8.31
N SER A 15 17.53 23.40 -7.62
CA SER A 15 17.03 22.39 -6.70
C SER A 15 15.85 21.61 -7.30
N ALA A 16 15.80 20.30 -7.04
CA ALA A 16 14.69 19.43 -7.41
C ALA A 16 13.58 19.48 -6.36
N TRP A 17 12.39 19.00 -6.72
CA TRP A 17 11.28 18.80 -5.80
C TRP A 17 11.60 17.59 -4.92
N GLY A 18 11.62 17.78 -3.59
CA GLY A 18 11.78 16.67 -2.64
C GLY A 18 10.47 15.90 -2.47
N ILE A 19 10.54 14.58 -2.34
CA ILE A 19 9.36 13.71 -2.19
C ILE A 19 9.60 12.74 -1.01
N ILE A 20 8.59 12.58 -0.15
CA ILE A 20 8.53 11.57 0.91
C ILE A 20 7.25 10.76 0.81
N VAL A 21 7.33 9.46 1.12
CA VAL A 21 6.18 8.58 1.30
C VAL A 21 6.19 8.03 2.73
N PRO A 22 5.57 8.73 3.70
CA PRO A 22 5.69 8.40 5.13
C PRO A 22 5.18 7.00 5.50
N ALA A 23 4.21 6.47 4.75
CA ALA A 23 3.68 5.12 4.98
C ALA A 23 4.78 4.05 4.97
N LEU A 24 5.84 4.24 4.18
CA LEU A 24 6.93 3.27 4.10
C LEU A 24 8.06 3.55 5.10
N SER A 25 8.02 4.69 5.79
CA SER A 25 9.00 5.03 6.84
C SER A 25 8.76 4.27 8.16
N ALA A 26 7.56 3.69 8.34
CA ALA A 26 7.17 3.02 9.59
C ALA A 26 7.79 1.61 9.78
N TYR A 27 8.53 1.08 8.80
CA TYR A 27 8.94 -0.33 8.73
C TYR A 27 10.47 -0.55 8.79
N ASP A 28 11.23 0.37 9.41
CA ASP A 28 12.71 0.46 9.31
C ASP A 28 13.23 0.77 7.89
N TYR A 29 12.34 1.22 7.00
CA TYR A 29 12.67 1.71 5.66
C TYR A 29 12.52 3.23 5.61
N GLY A 30 12.96 3.82 4.50
CA GLY A 30 12.67 5.21 4.16
C GLY A 30 12.36 5.28 2.67
N CYS A 31 11.28 5.98 2.31
CA CYS A 31 10.90 6.15 0.90
C CYS A 31 10.92 7.62 0.52
N VAL A 32 12.11 8.08 0.11
CA VAL A 32 12.34 9.43 -0.42
C VAL A 32 12.65 9.36 -1.91
N SER A 33 12.29 10.41 -2.63
CA SER A 33 12.59 10.58 -4.05
C SER A 33 12.74 12.06 -4.38
N ALA A 34 13.04 12.37 -5.64
CA ALA A 34 13.07 13.73 -6.15
C ALA A 34 12.58 13.79 -7.60
N ALA A 35 12.10 14.96 -8.01
CA ALA A 35 11.69 15.22 -9.39
C ALA A 35 12.21 16.58 -9.87
N ASP A 36 12.69 16.66 -11.11
CA ASP A 36 13.18 17.92 -11.69
C ASP A 36 12.01 18.85 -12.07
N THR A 37 10.88 18.26 -12.44
CA THR A 37 9.66 18.99 -12.82
C THR A 37 8.46 18.58 -11.96
N HIS A 38 7.46 19.48 -11.89
CA HIS A 38 6.25 19.23 -11.13
C HIS A 38 5.46 18.02 -11.69
N GLU A 39 5.46 17.85 -13.00
CA GLU A 39 4.76 16.79 -13.72
C GLU A 39 5.34 15.39 -13.42
N GLU A 40 6.62 15.31 -13.04
CA GLU A 40 7.32 14.06 -12.77
C GLU A 40 7.08 13.53 -11.34
N ILE A 41 6.61 14.37 -10.42
CA ILE A 41 6.45 14.03 -8.99
C ILE A 41 5.71 12.71 -8.80
N ALA A 42 4.55 12.54 -9.45
CA ALA A 42 3.74 11.34 -9.29
C ALA A 42 4.44 10.09 -9.85
N ALA A 43 5.19 10.23 -10.93
CA ALA A 43 5.95 9.13 -11.53
C ALA A 43 7.13 8.72 -10.63
N MET A 44 7.89 9.69 -10.13
CA MET A 44 9.05 9.45 -9.26
C MET A 44 8.64 8.89 -7.89
N ALA A 45 7.53 9.37 -7.32
CA ALA A 45 6.94 8.81 -6.11
C ALA A 45 6.50 7.35 -6.33
N ARG A 46 5.83 7.06 -7.46
CA ARG A 46 5.38 5.71 -7.80
C ARG A 46 6.56 4.74 -7.92
N GLU A 47 7.62 5.14 -8.61
CA GLU A 47 8.82 4.32 -8.76
C GLU A 47 9.47 4.01 -7.40
N ALA A 48 9.67 5.03 -6.57
CA ALA A 48 10.22 4.86 -5.22
C ALA A 48 9.37 3.92 -4.34
N ILE A 49 8.04 4.08 -4.37
CA ILE A 49 7.12 3.19 -3.64
C ILE A 49 7.31 1.74 -4.10
N LEU A 50 7.30 1.49 -5.42
CA LEU A 50 7.43 0.13 -5.94
C LEU A 50 8.78 -0.49 -5.55
N LEU A 51 9.87 0.28 -5.60
CA LEU A 51 11.20 -0.20 -5.23
C LEU A 51 11.28 -0.58 -3.75
N ILE A 52 10.81 0.29 -2.85
CA ILE A 52 10.84 0.02 -1.41
C ILE A 52 9.91 -1.13 -1.05
N VAL A 53 8.72 -1.20 -1.65
CA VAL A 53 7.81 -2.34 -1.45
C VAL A 53 8.46 -3.64 -1.91
N GLU A 54 9.15 -3.65 -3.05
CA GLU A 54 9.88 -4.84 -3.51
C GLU A 54 10.94 -5.28 -2.48
N GLU A 55 11.74 -4.35 -1.99
CA GLU A 55 12.78 -4.62 -1.00
C GLU A 55 12.19 -5.14 0.34
N MET A 56 11.13 -4.50 0.83
CA MET A 56 10.39 -4.91 2.02
C MET A 56 9.94 -6.37 1.91
N LEU A 57 9.43 -6.78 0.75
CA LEU A 57 8.95 -8.15 0.53
C LEU A 57 10.08 -9.15 0.35
N LEU A 58 11.18 -8.75 -0.30
CA LEU A 58 12.38 -9.60 -0.45
C LEU A 58 13.05 -9.89 0.90
N SER A 59 12.93 -8.99 1.87
CA SER A 59 13.40 -9.23 3.24
C SER A 59 12.69 -10.41 3.93
N GLY A 60 11.46 -10.73 3.49
CA GLY A 60 10.60 -11.76 4.08
C GLY A 60 9.97 -11.38 5.42
N ASN A 61 10.25 -10.18 5.94
CA ASN A 61 9.74 -9.71 7.23
C ASN A 61 8.39 -9.00 7.11
N TYR A 62 8.04 -8.51 5.91
CA TYR A 62 6.85 -7.73 5.66
C TYR A 62 6.02 -8.31 4.51
N SER A 63 4.72 -8.00 4.49
CA SER A 63 3.79 -8.27 3.40
C SER A 63 3.09 -6.98 2.95
N VAL A 64 2.55 -6.97 1.72
CA VAL A 64 1.82 -5.80 1.18
C VAL A 64 0.64 -5.43 2.08
N GLU A 65 0.00 -6.44 2.69
CA GLU A 65 -1.15 -6.26 3.55
C GLU A 65 -0.84 -5.56 4.88
N GLN A 66 0.43 -5.53 5.29
CA GLN A 66 0.85 -4.85 6.52
C GLN A 66 1.08 -3.36 6.32
N ILE A 67 1.18 -2.88 5.08
CA ILE A 67 1.44 -1.48 4.77
C ILE A 67 0.18 -0.66 5.08
N GLU A 68 0.30 0.30 5.98
CA GLU A 68 -0.77 1.22 6.36
C GLU A 68 -0.38 2.67 6.05
N ASP A 69 -1.29 3.39 5.40
CA ASP A 69 -1.13 4.82 5.15
C ASP A 69 -1.95 5.61 6.17
N GLY A 70 -1.26 6.44 6.95
CA GLY A 70 -1.85 7.28 8.00
C GLY A 70 -2.67 8.47 7.47
N GLY A 71 -2.60 8.73 6.16
CA GLY A 71 -3.33 9.79 5.49
C GLY A 71 -2.66 11.16 5.56
N VAL A 72 -2.85 11.94 4.48
CA VAL A 72 -2.32 13.30 4.32
C VAL A 72 -2.54 14.19 5.54
N VAL A 73 -3.75 14.20 6.13
CA VAL A 73 -4.07 15.10 7.24
C VAL A 73 -3.21 14.81 8.47
N ARG A 74 -2.94 13.53 8.75
CA ARG A 74 -2.10 13.13 9.87
C ARG A 74 -0.66 13.53 9.60
N TYR A 75 -0.14 13.16 8.44
CA TYR A 75 1.26 13.41 8.11
C TYR A 75 1.59 14.90 7.97
N ALA A 76 0.69 15.71 7.41
CA ALA A 76 0.88 17.15 7.27
C ALA A 76 0.87 17.92 8.61
N GLN A 77 0.41 17.28 9.70
CA GLN A 77 0.42 17.85 11.05
C GLN A 77 1.59 17.33 11.90
N ASP A 78 2.36 16.38 11.38
CA ASP A 78 3.48 15.77 12.10
C ASP A 78 4.72 16.67 11.97
N GLU A 79 5.36 16.98 13.10
CA GLU A 79 6.57 17.81 13.12
C GLU A 79 7.75 17.12 12.42
N GLU A 80 7.74 15.78 12.31
CA GLU A 80 8.73 15.03 11.55
C GLU A 80 8.74 15.39 10.05
N TYR A 81 7.59 15.81 9.51
CA TYR A 81 7.42 16.13 8.09
C TYR A 81 7.25 17.63 7.83
N ALA A 82 7.73 18.48 8.75
CA ALA A 82 7.58 19.93 8.68
C ALA A 82 8.22 20.58 7.44
N ASP A 83 9.24 19.94 6.84
CA ASP A 83 9.93 20.41 5.65
C ASP A 83 9.09 20.24 4.36
N TYR A 84 8.02 19.43 4.40
CA TYR A 84 7.16 19.15 3.24
C TYR A 84 5.94 20.06 3.21
N ASP A 85 5.93 21.03 2.28
CA ASP A 85 4.94 22.10 2.20
C ASP A 85 3.67 21.74 1.41
N ARG A 86 3.69 20.61 0.70
CA ARG A 86 2.56 20.14 -0.12
C ARG A 86 2.29 18.66 0.08
N TRP A 87 1.02 18.27 -0.03
CA TRP A 87 0.60 16.89 0.19
C TRP A 87 -0.39 16.42 -0.87
N PHE A 88 -0.22 15.18 -1.31
CA PHE A 88 -1.05 14.55 -2.33
C PHE A 88 -1.35 13.10 -1.95
N VAL A 89 -2.38 12.54 -2.58
CA VAL A 89 -2.65 11.11 -2.55
C VAL A 89 -2.46 10.55 -3.95
N ILE A 90 -1.65 9.50 -4.07
CA ILE A 90 -1.45 8.79 -5.34
C ILE A 90 -1.91 7.34 -5.24
N GLU A 91 -2.43 6.81 -6.35
CA GLU A 91 -2.80 5.41 -6.45
C GLU A 91 -1.64 4.60 -7.07
N VAL A 92 -1.15 3.63 -6.31
CA VAL A 92 -0.11 2.70 -6.76
C VAL A 92 -0.66 1.28 -6.81
N ASP A 93 -0.52 0.63 -7.95
CA ASP A 93 -0.90 -0.77 -8.12
C ASP A 93 0.21 -1.67 -7.58
N LEU A 94 -0.07 -2.38 -6.49
CA LEU A 94 0.83 -3.35 -5.86
C LEU A 94 0.47 -4.80 -6.23
N SER A 95 -0.39 -5.02 -7.23
CA SER A 95 -0.84 -6.36 -7.63
C SER A 95 0.31 -7.27 -8.06
N ALA A 96 1.39 -6.71 -8.62
CA ALA A 96 2.61 -7.43 -8.97
C ALA A 96 3.26 -8.13 -7.76
N PHE A 97 3.07 -7.58 -6.56
CA PHE A 97 3.67 -8.04 -5.32
C PHE A 97 2.80 -9.02 -4.53
N SER A 98 1.51 -9.12 -4.86
CA SER A 98 0.57 -10.02 -4.17
C SER A 98 0.79 -11.51 -4.49
N GLY A 99 1.80 -11.84 -5.29
CA GLY A 99 2.09 -13.19 -5.76
C GLY A 99 1.07 -13.70 -6.78
N LYS A 100 1.43 -14.77 -7.50
CA LYS A 100 0.51 -15.43 -8.43
C LYS A 100 -0.47 -16.32 -7.65
N PRO A 101 -1.79 -16.23 -7.88
CA PRO A 101 -2.76 -17.11 -7.26
C PRO A 101 -2.41 -18.58 -7.48
N GLN A 102 -2.22 -19.33 -6.41
CA GLN A 102 -2.01 -20.78 -6.46
C GLN A 102 -3.36 -21.49 -6.32
N ARG A 103 -3.63 -22.45 -7.21
CA ARG A 103 -4.83 -23.30 -7.12
C ARG A 103 -4.54 -24.45 -6.17
N ILE A 104 -5.28 -24.48 -5.06
CA ILE A 104 -5.19 -25.53 -4.05
C ILE A 104 -6.51 -26.31 -3.97
N ASN A 105 -6.44 -27.58 -3.58
CA ASN A 105 -7.62 -28.38 -3.22
C ASN A 105 -7.73 -28.43 -1.69
N ILE A 106 -8.89 -28.09 -1.15
CA ILE A 106 -9.16 -28.07 0.29
C ILE A 106 -10.45 -28.80 0.60
N SER A 107 -10.58 -29.32 1.83
CA SER A 107 -11.82 -29.89 2.36
C SER A 107 -12.41 -28.95 3.39
N LEU A 108 -13.69 -28.61 3.25
CA LEU A 108 -14.43 -27.76 4.18
C LEU A 108 -15.73 -28.47 4.58
N PRO A 109 -16.25 -28.28 5.81
CA PRO A 109 -17.59 -28.69 6.17
C PRO A 109 -18.63 -28.08 5.20
N ASP A 110 -19.62 -28.86 4.80
CA ASP A 110 -20.67 -28.45 3.87
C ASP A 110 -21.46 -27.23 4.37
N THR A 111 -21.79 -27.23 5.67
CA THR A 111 -22.47 -26.12 6.36
C THR A 111 -21.63 -24.84 6.35
N LEU A 112 -20.30 -24.94 6.44
CA LEU A 112 -19.41 -23.78 6.35
C LEU A 112 -19.35 -23.27 4.91
N LEU A 113 -19.21 -24.15 3.93
CA LEU A 113 -19.21 -23.77 2.52
C LEU A 113 -20.50 -23.04 2.12
N GLY A 114 -21.66 -23.53 2.58
CA GLY A 114 -22.94 -22.87 2.35
C GLY A 114 -23.03 -21.47 2.97
N ARG A 115 -22.42 -21.26 4.15
CA ARG A 115 -22.33 -19.92 4.77
C ARG A 115 -21.42 -18.97 3.99
N ILE A 116 -20.30 -19.48 3.47
CA ILE A 116 -19.38 -18.70 2.63
C ILE A 116 -20.10 -18.27 1.34
N ASP A 117 -20.77 -19.21 0.66
CA ASP A 117 -21.51 -18.95 -0.58
C ASP A 117 -22.56 -17.86 -0.40
N ARG A 118 -23.34 -17.97 0.67
CA ARG A 118 -24.34 -16.96 1.00
C ARG A 118 -23.69 -15.60 1.25
N ARG A 119 -22.60 -15.54 2.02
CA ARG A 119 -21.91 -14.28 2.29
C ARG A 119 -21.35 -13.61 1.03
N VAL A 120 -20.77 -14.39 0.12
CA VAL A 120 -20.25 -13.88 -1.16
C VAL A 120 -21.40 -13.36 -2.02
N SER A 121 -22.51 -14.11 -2.10
CA SER A 121 -23.68 -13.72 -2.88
C SER A 121 -24.39 -12.47 -2.32
N ASP A 122 -24.45 -12.34 -1.00
CA ASP A 122 -25.15 -11.22 -0.33
C ASP A 122 -24.34 -9.90 -0.40
N GLN A 123 -23.04 -9.96 -0.73
CA GLN A 123 -22.13 -8.81 -0.69
C GLN A 123 -21.22 -8.71 -1.94
N PRO A 124 -21.79 -8.56 -3.15
CA PRO A 124 -21.02 -8.58 -4.41
C PRO A 124 -20.00 -7.43 -4.54
N GLY A 125 -20.19 -6.32 -3.82
CA GLY A 125 -19.23 -5.21 -3.76
C GLY A 125 -18.06 -5.45 -2.80
N VAL A 126 -18.16 -6.44 -1.90
CA VAL A 126 -17.13 -6.75 -0.89
C VAL A 126 -16.33 -7.98 -1.29
N TYR A 127 -17.00 -9.01 -1.81
CA TYR A 127 -16.37 -10.25 -2.22
C TYR A 127 -16.67 -10.59 -3.68
N ARG A 128 -15.60 -10.75 -4.47
CA ARG A 128 -15.72 -11.16 -5.88
C ARG A 128 -16.12 -12.63 -6.04
N ASP A 129 -15.52 -13.50 -5.24
CA ASP A 129 -15.67 -14.95 -5.33
C ASP A 129 -15.26 -15.63 -4.01
N ARG A 130 -15.43 -16.96 -3.92
CA ARG A 130 -15.04 -17.76 -2.74
C ARG A 130 -13.55 -17.61 -2.40
N SER A 131 -12.69 -17.55 -3.42
CA SER A 131 -11.24 -17.44 -3.23
C SER A 131 -10.89 -16.07 -2.63
N HIS A 132 -11.53 -14.99 -3.09
CA HIS A 132 -11.38 -13.66 -2.51
C HIS A 132 -11.81 -13.64 -1.05
N PHE A 133 -12.97 -14.24 -0.73
CA PHE A 133 -13.43 -14.35 0.66
C PHE A 133 -12.41 -15.08 1.55
N LEU A 134 -11.95 -16.26 1.13
CA LEU A 134 -11.00 -17.07 1.89
C LEU A 134 -9.65 -16.35 2.05
N ALA A 135 -9.16 -15.69 1.01
CA ALA A 135 -7.91 -14.91 1.08
C ALA A 135 -8.04 -13.72 2.04
N THR A 136 -9.15 -12.97 1.99
CA THR A 136 -9.42 -11.88 2.94
C THR A 136 -9.51 -12.39 4.38
N ALA A 137 -10.18 -13.52 4.61
CA ALA A 137 -10.29 -14.10 5.94
C ALA A 137 -8.93 -14.58 6.47
N ALA A 138 -8.15 -15.28 5.65
CA ALA A 138 -6.81 -15.75 6.02
C ALA A 138 -5.85 -14.59 6.32
N ARG A 139 -5.89 -13.51 5.52
CA ARG A 139 -5.10 -12.29 5.78
C ARG A 139 -5.43 -11.67 7.13
N ARG A 140 -6.72 -11.54 7.44
CA ARG A 140 -7.16 -11.02 8.75
C ARG A 140 -6.63 -11.89 9.89
N GLU A 141 -6.78 -13.21 9.79
CA GLU A 141 -6.27 -14.15 10.80
C GLU A 141 -4.73 -14.08 10.98
N LEU A 142 -3.98 -13.84 9.89
CA LEU A 142 -2.52 -13.71 9.95
C LEU A 142 -2.05 -12.37 10.52
N LEU A 143 -2.89 -11.32 10.46
CA LEU A 143 -2.59 -9.99 11.02
C LEU A 143 -2.96 -9.88 12.51
N GLU A 144 -3.84 -10.73 13.02
CA GLU A 144 -4.28 -10.74 14.42
C GLU A 144 -3.31 -11.48 15.38
N GLN A 145 -2.07 -11.76 14.96
CA GLN A 145 -1.05 -12.51 15.74
C GLN A 145 -0.02 -11.62 16.44
#